data_AF-A0A1J4K4K0-F1
#
_entry.id   AF-A0A1J4K4K0-F1
#
_cell.length_a   1.000
_cell.length_b   1.000
_cell.length_c   1.000
_cell.angle_alpha   90.00
_cell.angle_beta   90.00
_cell.angle_gamma   90.00
#
_symmetry.space_group_name_H-M   'P 1'
#
loop_
_entity.id
_entity.type
_entity.pdbx_description
1 polymer ?
#
loop_
_entity_poly.entity_id
_entity_poly.type
_entity_poly.pdbx_seq_one_letter_code
_entity_poly.pdbx_strand_id
1 'polypeptide(L)'
;MIDIIFNFTEKSLSQTALDLILMTNNPIVEKLILDMNCSDHFMKWFETSDYKIIGILTRIMSKMVYDWHSISFPFFKENLPVLIHYINHESVNELMKALMYITSDNTKWIVWSFLLLATKKFCKNNKTTLKIPQNFNETHKESISKLLNNFSNYEIDSKKQANLFKTTLFCMKELMLLDITKDIEDNLSLFFKAAESDEAKLVVLKFFEFFNDNEKYHLDLFHLIVNKKEWRFSQLQISVFARISLKVFEIDEKIADDHLNIFMETNSNTFYNIVFTEFVKNGLTIPKIKEMILKKLPNFLANEGKVENWKKNSSKIGFIMMIADYIKDLVKTPKWNNFIQTSYSKWHEIDNHNKNKVFQ
;
A
#
# COMPACT_ATOMS: atom_id res chain seq x y z
N MET A 1 15.34 36.94 -10.86
CA MET A 1 14.23 35.95 -10.94
C MET A 1 13.93 35.34 -9.57
N ILE A 2 14.93 34.85 -8.82
CA ILE A 2 14.77 34.49 -7.39
C ILE A 2 14.34 35.69 -6.54
N ASP A 3 14.96 36.85 -6.70
CA ASP A 3 14.52 38.06 -5.99
C ASP A 3 13.07 38.44 -6.34
N ILE A 4 12.62 38.09 -7.54
CA ILE A 4 11.26 38.33 -8.01
C ILE A 4 10.26 37.38 -7.34
N ILE A 5 10.63 36.11 -7.17
CA ILE A 5 9.78 35.07 -6.58
C ILE A 5 9.77 35.15 -5.04
N PHE A 6 10.85 35.65 -4.43
CA PHE A 6 11.09 35.51 -2.98
C PHE A 6 11.30 36.82 -2.21
N ASN A 7 11.54 37.99 -2.84
CA ASN A 7 11.41 39.29 -2.16
C ASN A 7 9.98 39.82 -2.32
N PHE A 8 9.12 39.43 -1.38
CA PHE A 8 7.72 39.89 -1.26
C PHE A 8 7.57 41.39 -0.88
N THR A 9 8.64 42.18 -0.92
CA THR A 9 8.66 43.58 -0.52
C THR A 9 8.27 44.54 -1.65
N GLU A 10 8.40 44.15 -2.92
CA GLU A 10 7.96 44.95 -4.07
C GLU A 10 6.72 44.36 -4.75
N LYS A 11 5.68 45.18 -4.86
CA LYS A 11 4.34 44.79 -5.36
C LYS A 11 4.34 44.26 -6.81
N SER A 12 5.31 44.69 -7.63
CA SER A 12 5.51 44.22 -9.01
C SER A 12 6.14 42.82 -9.08
N LEU A 13 7.05 42.52 -8.14
CA LEU A 13 7.71 41.23 -8.01
C LEU A 13 6.72 40.16 -7.52
N SER A 14 5.88 40.51 -6.54
CA SER A 14 4.82 39.62 -6.05
C SER A 14 3.80 39.24 -7.12
N GLN A 15 3.46 40.14 -8.05
CA GLN A 15 2.55 39.81 -9.15
C GLN A 15 3.19 38.86 -10.16
N THR A 16 4.48 39.05 -10.49
CA THR A 16 5.21 38.15 -11.39
C THR A 16 5.36 36.75 -10.78
N ALA A 17 5.60 36.65 -9.48
CA ALA A 17 5.61 35.38 -8.74
C ALA A 17 4.22 34.73 -8.70
N LEU A 18 3.17 35.53 -8.50
CA LEU A 18 1.79 35.07 -8.56
C LEU A 18 1.43 34.58 -9.97
N ASP A 19 1.82 35.30 -11.02
CA ASP A 19 1.58 34.94 -12.42
C ASP A 19 2.39 33.69 -12.83
N LEU A 20 3.57 33.48 -12.24
CA LEU A 20 4.35 32.23 -12.37
C LEU A 20 3.68 31.05 -11.66
N ILE A 21 3.03 31.28 -10.51
CA ILE A 21 2.30 30.24 -9.76
C ILE A 21 0.92 29.96 -10.40
N LEU A 22 0.26 30.99 -10.93
CA LEU A 22 -1.06 30.93 -11.57
C LEU A 22 -1.00 30.53 -13.06
N MET A 23 0.19 30.61 -13.67
CA MET A 23 0.51 30.11 -15.02
C MET A 23 -0.50 30.46 -16.12
N THR A 24 -0.88 31.72 -16.23
CA THR A 24 -1.54 32.24 -17.44
C THR A 24 -0.50 32.46 -18.53
N ASN A 25 -0.39 31.52 -19.50
CA ASN A 25 0.42 31.61 -20.75
C ASN A 25 1.69 32.47 -20.63
N ASN A 26 2.63 32.06 -19.78
CA ASN A 26 3.77 32.89 -19.40
C ASN A 26 5.04 32.52 -20.20
N PRO A 27 5.58 33.43 -21.04
CA PRO A 27 6.82 33.21 -21.83
C PRO A 27 8.05 32.88 -20.97
N ILE A 28 8.04 33.22 -19.68
CA ILE A 28 9.11 32.90 -18.73
C ILE A 28 9.13 31.40 -18.43
N VAL A 29 7.96 30.78 -18.31
CA VAL A 29 7.82 29.33 -18.07
C VAL A 29 8.29 28.55 -19.29
N GLU A 30 7.87 28.98 -20.47
CA GLU A 30 8.34 28.43 -21.74
C GLU A 30 9.87 28.50 -21.85
N LYS A 31 10.45 29.67 -21.55
CA LYS A 31 11.90 29.85 -21.57
C LYS A 31 12.62 28.99 -20.52
N LEU A 32 12.06 28.81 -19.32
CA LEU A 32 12.62 27.93 -18.29
C LEU A 32 12.73 26.48 -18.76
N ILE A 33 11.74 26.00 -19.53
CA ILE A 33 11.69 24.61 -20.04
C ILE A 33 12.57 24.44 -21.28
N LEU A 34 12.53 25.39 -22.22
CA LEU A 34 13.19 25.26 -23.51
C LEU A 34 14.69 25.59 -23.48
N ASP A 35 15.14 26.38 -22.51
CA ASP A 35 16.56 26.74 -22.35
C ASP A 35 17.24 25.82 -21.32
N MET A 36 18.12 24.94 -21.81
CA MET A 36 18.90 24.02 -20.97
C MET A 36 19.67 24.72 -19.85
N ASN A 37 20.20 25.93 -20.09
CA ASN A 37 20.94 26.66 -19.05
C ASN A 37 20.02 27.14 -17.91
N CYS A 38 18.80 27.55 -18.25
CA CYS A 38 17.78 27.92 -17.28
C CYS A 38 17.28 26.70 -16.52
N SER A 39 17.12 25.57 -17.21
CA SER A 39 16.75 24.27 -16.65
C SER A 39 17.78 23.76 -15.63
N ASP A 40 19.07 23.80 -15.94
CA ASP A 40 20.14 23.39 -15.02
C ASP A 40 20.19 24.30 -13.78
N HIS A 41 20.01 25.61 -13.96
CA HIS A 41 19.90 26.54 -12.84
C HIS A 41 18.68 26.26 -11.96
N PHE A 42 17.54 25.98 -12.58
CA PHE A 42 16.30 25.64 -11.87
C PHE A 42 16.47 24.39 -11.00
N MET A 43 17.14 23.36 -11.52
CA MET A 43 17.43 22.12 -10.79
C MET A 43 18.48 22.32 -9.71
N LYS A 44 19.52 23.11 -9.98
CA LYS A 44 20.49 23.51 -8.95
C LYS A 44 19.82 24.25 -7.80
N TRP A 45 18.85 25.12 -8.09
CA TRP A 45 18.07 25.79 -7.04
C TRP A 45 17.25 24.79 -6.25
N PHE A 46 16.61 23.83 -6.91
CA PHE A 46 15.88 22.77 -6.24
C PHE A 46 16.76 22.02 -5.21
N GLU A 47 18.01 21.73 -5.56
CA GLU A 47 18.97 21.06 -4.68
C GLU A 47 19.46 21.94 -3.51
N THR A 48 19.64 23.24 -3.74
CA THR A 48 20.19 24.15 -2.71
C THR A 48 19.13 24.80 -1.82
N SER A 49 17.85 24.50 -2.04
CA SER A 49 16.73 25.21 -1.44
C SER A 49 16.16 24.56 -0.17
N ASP A 50 15.46 25.36 0.64
CA ASP A 50 14.68 24.85 1.76
C ASP A 50 13.36 24.19 1.30
N TYR A 51 12.67 23.53 2.24
CA TYR A 51 11.40 22.84 1.99
C TYR A 51 10.30 23.75 1.43
N LYS A 52 10.23 25.02 1.83
CA LYS A 52 9.18 25.94 1.34
C LYS A 52 9.40 26.26 -0.14
N ILE A 53 10.65 26.52 -0.50
CA ILE A 53 11.06 26.81 -1.87
C ILE A 53 10.87 25.56 -2.73
N ILE A 54 11.25 24.37 -2.26
CA ILE A 54 10.98 23.10 -2.96
C ILE A 54 9.48 22.97 -3.27
N GLY A 55 8.59 23.27 -2.31
CA GLY A 55 7.15 23.24 -2.55
C GLY A 55 6.67 24.15 -3.69
N ILE A 56 7.21 25.37 -3.79
CA ILE A 56 6.89 26.33 -4.85
C ILE A 56 7.43 25.87 -6.21
N LEU A 57 8.71 25.47 -6.25
CA LEU A 57 9.33 24.95 -7.47
C LEU A 57 8.58 23.72 -7.98
N THR A 58 8.15 22.86 -7.06
CA THR A 58 7.38 21.66 -7.41
C THR A 58 6.02 22.01 -8.01
N ARG A 59 5.32 23.05 -7.51
CA ARG A 59 4.05 23.49 -8.10
C ARG A 59 4.22 24.02 -9.51
N ILE A 60 5.29 24.79 -9.74
CA ILE A 60 5.66 25.28 -11.07
C ILE A 60 5.87 24.07 -11.99
N MET A 61 6.69 23.10 -11.57
CA MET A 61 6.92 21.87 -12.32
C MET A 61 5.64 21.08 -12.59
N SER A 62 4.76 20.89 -11.61
CA SER A 62 3.52 20.13 -11.80
C SER A 62 2.63 20.79 -12.85
N LYS A 63 2.57 22.12 -12.88
CA LYS A 63 1.79 22.84 -13.90
C LYS A 63 2.44 22.72 -15.28
N MET A 64 3.78 22.74 -15.38
CA MET A 64 4.51 22.44 -16.62
C MET A 64 4.18 21.05 -17.17
N VAL A 65 4.09 20.05 -16.29
CA VAL A 65 3.72 18.67 -16.65
C VAL A 65 2.35 18.63 -17.31
N TYR A 66 1.34 19.27 -16.72
CA TYR A 66 -0.02 19.24 -17.25
C TYR A 66 -0.20 20.07 -18.54
N ASP A 67 0.39 21.27 -18.59
CA ASP A 67 0.15 22.21 -19.69
C ASP A 67 1.13 21.99 -20.88
N TRP A 68 2.33 21.42 -20.64
CA TRP A 68 3.44 21.32 -21.61
C TRP A 68 4.05 19.90 -21.66
N HIS A 69 3.22 18.86 -21.59
CA HIS A 69 3.65 17.46 -21.45
C HIS A 69 4.72 17.01 -22.48
N SER A 70 4.57 17.37 -23.76
CA SER A 70 5.44 16.90 -24.85
C SER A 70 6.85 17.51 -24.80
N ILE A 71 6.98 18.72 -24.26
CA ILE A 71 8.23 19.49 -24.20
C ILE A 71 8.94 19.23 -22.86
N SER A 72 8.17 19.05 -21.79
CA SER A 72 8.72 18.98 -20.43
C SER A 72 9.30 17.60 -20.07
N PHE A 73 8.81 16.52 -20.70
CA PHE A 73 9.23 15.16 -20.36
C PHE A 73 10.76 14.89 -20.49
N PRO A 74 11.46 15.31 -21.56
CA PRO A 74 12.92 15.17 -21.66
C PRO A 74 13.67 15.85 -20.51
N PHE A 75 13.25 17.07 -20.13
CA PHE A 75 13.81 17.80 -18.99
C PHE A 75 13.64 17.01 -17.69
N PHE A 76 12.44 16.49 -17.43
CA PHE A 76 12.20 15.70 -16.23
C PHE A 76 12.96 14.38 -16.23
N LYS A 77 13.06 13.70 -17.38
CA LYS A 77 13.79 12.42 -17.50
C LYS A 77 15.25 12.55 -17.05
N GLU A 78 15.96 13.59 -17.49
CA GLU A 78 17.36 13.79 -17.10
C GLU A 78 17.50 14.20 -15.62
N ASN A 79 16.45 14.80 -15.04
CA ASN A 79 16.41 15.30 -13.66
C ASN A 79 15.72 14.38 -12.64
N LEU A 80 15.22 13.21 -13.07
CA LEU A 80 14.65 12.18 -12.19
C LEU A 80 15.54 11.83 -10.99
N PRO A 81 16.89 11.77 -11.12
CA PRO A 81 17.77 11.52 -9.98
C PRO A 81 17.57 12.47 -8.80
N VAL A 82 17.51 13.76 -9.11
CA VAL A 82 17.29 14.82 -8.13
C VAL A 82 15.90 14.69 -7.52
N LEU A 83 14.86 14.53 -8.34
CA LEU A 83 13.48 14.43 -7.84
C LEU A 83 13.28 13.23 -6.90
N ILE A 84 13.88 12.08 -7.20
CA ILE A 84 13.82 10.91 -6.31
C ILE A 84 14.56 11.16 -5.00
N HIS A 85 15.67 11.91 -5.00
CA HIS A 85 16.34 12.28 -3.75
C HIS A 85 15.41 13.02 -2.79
N TYR A 86 14.52 13.86 -3.32
CA TYR A 86 13.55 14.66 -2.57
C TYR A 86 12.14 14.04 -2.51
N ILE A 87 11.94 12.79 -2.93
CA ILE A 87 10.60 12.15 -3.00
C ILE A 87 9.88 12.05 -1.64
N ASN A 88 10.61 12.22 -0.54
CA ASN A 88 10.03 12.30 0.80
C ASN A 88 9.23 13.58 1.05
N HIS A 89 9.42 14.60 0.22
CA HIS A 89 8.62 15.81 0.20
C HIS A 89 7.29 15.53 -0.53
N GLU A 90 6.17 15.82 0.12
CA GLU A 90 4.84 15.50 -0.40
C GLU A 90 4.59 16.10 -1.79
N SER A 91 4.90 17.38 -1.99
CA SER A 91 4.78 18.01 -3.31
C SER A 91 5.58 17.27 -4.38
N VAL A 92 6.80 16.82 -4.06
CA VAL A 92 7.68 16.12 -5.01
C VAL A 92 7.11 14.75 -5.35
N ASN A 93 6.58 14.04 -4.37
CA ASN A 93 5.85 12.79 -4.62
C ASN A 93 4.64 13.00 -5.54
N GLU A 94 3.86 14.08 -5.33
CA GLU A 94 2.73 14.42 -6.20
C GLU A 94 3.18 14.82 -7.62
N LEU A 95 4.27 15.57 -7.76
CA LEU A 95 4.89 15.85 -9.06
C LEU A 95 5.32 14.56 -9.75
N MET A 96 5.98 13.65 -9.03
CA MET A 96 6.42 12.36 -9.56
C MET A 96 5.23 11.53 -10.04
N LYS A 97 4.12 11.51 -9.31
CA LYS A 97 2.87 10.87 -9.76
C LYS A 97 2.30 11.54 -11.02
N ALA A 98 2.26 12.86 -11.07
CA ALA A 98 1.78 13.62 -12.23
C ALA A 98 2.66 13.36 -13.47
N LEU A 99 3.98 13.34 -13.30
CA LEU A 99 4.94 13.01 -14.35
C LEU A 99 4.70 11.62 -14.91
N MET A 100 4.44 10.65 -14.05
CA MET A 100 4.13 9.31 -14.51
C MET A 100 2.73 9.24 -15.15
N TYR A 101 1.74 9.98 -14.67
CA TYR A 101 0.42 9.99 -15.31
C TYR A 101 0.47 10.41 -16.79
N ILE A 102 1.31 11.40 -17.13
CA ILE A 102 1.46 11.86 -18.51
C ILE A 102 2.45 11.02 -19.34
N THR A 103 3.03 9.96 -18.77
CA THR A 103 3.98 9.12 -19.50
C THR A 103 3.27 8.30 -20.58
N SER A 104 3.85 8.29 -21.78
CA SER A 104 3.38 7.43 -22.88
C SER A 104 3.82 5.98 -22.66
N ASP A 105 3.29 5.06 -23.47
CA ASP A 105 3.70 3.64 -23.43
C ASP A 105 5.23 3.44 -23.51
N ASN A 106 5.92 4.31 -24.25
CA ASN A 106 7.38 4.28 -24.44
C ASN A 106 8.20 4.67 -23.20
N THR A 107 7.55 5.07 -22.11
CA THR A 107 8.23 5.54 -20.89
C THR A 107 7.83 4.75 -19.64
N LYS A 108 7.04 3.67 -19.82
CA LYS A 108 6.71 2.66 -18.79
C LYS A 108 7.95 2.03 -18.13
N TRP A 109 9.09 1.99 -18.82
CA TRP A 109 10.37 1.50 -18.27
C TRP A 109 10.86 2.31 -17.05
N ILE A 110 10.39 3.55 -16.86
CA ILE A 110 10.71 4.37 -15.68
C ILE A 110 10.04 3.80 -14.43
N VAL A 111 8.80 3.33 -14.54
CA VAL A 111 8.09 2.65 -13.44
C VAL A 111 8.86 1.41 -12.99
N TRP A 112 9.35 0.60 -13.94
CA TRP A 112 10.20 -0.54 -13.63
C TRP A 112 11.53 -0.13 -12.98
N SER A 113 12.13 0.97 -13.45
CA SER A 113 13.34 1.51 -12.84
C SER A 113 13.13 1.91 -11.38
N PHE A 114 11.95 2.42 -11.01
CA PHE A 114 11.63 2.75 -9.61
C PHE A 114 11.54 1.51 -8.74
N LEU A 115 10.96 0.42 -9.26
CA LEU A 115 10.95 -0.87 -8.55
C LEU A 115 12.38 -1.39 -8.33
N LEU A 116 13.23 -1.35 -9.37
CA LEU A 116 14.63 -1.74 -9.26
C LEU A 116 15.40 -0.92 -8.22
N LEU A 117 15.14 0.39 -8.16
CA LEU A 117 15.73 1.26 -7.14
C LEU A 117 15.25 0.92 -5.75
N ALA A 118 13.93 0.73 -5.59
CA ALA A 118 13.32 0.36 -4.31
C ALA A 118 13.90 -0.96 -3.78
N THR A 119 14.32 -1.89 -4.63
CA THR A 119 14.87 -3.20 -4.21
C THR A 119 16.38 -3.32 -4.26
N LYS A 120 17.10 -2.29 -4.72
CA LYS A 120 18.54 -2.35 -5.04
C LYS A 120 19.39 -2.92 -3.90
N LYS A 121 19.18 -2.45 -2.67
CA LYS A 121 19.93 -2.88 -1.47
C LYS A 121 19.68 -4.36 -1.16
N PHE A 122 18.43 -4.80 -1.23
CA PHE A 122 18.06 -6.20 -1.02
C PHE A 122 18.68 -7.13 -2.07
N CYS A 123 18.62 -6.76 -3.36
CA CYS A 123 19.22 -7.51 -4.46
C CYS A 123 20.74 -7.66 -4.30
N LYS A 124 21.43 -6.59 -3.90
CA LYS A 124 22.88 -6.61 -3.63
C LYS A 124 23.25 -7.56 -2.49
N ASN A 125 22.50 -7.54 -1.39
CA ASN A 125 22.79 -8.35 -0.20
C ASN A 125 22.49 -9.83 -0.41
N ASN A 126 21.39 -10.15 -1.09
CA ASN A 126 20.94 -11.54 -1.29
C ASN A 126 21.43 -12.17 -2.60
N LYS A 127 22.25 -11.44 -3.39
CA LYS A 127 22.70 -11.85 -4.73
C LYS A 127 21.52 -12.23 -5.66
N THR A 128 20.34 -11.68 -5.41
CA THR A 128 19.16 -11.88 -6.25
C THR A 128 19.10 -10.78 -7.31
N THR A 129 18.78 -11.14 -8.55
CA THR A 129 18.63 -10.18 -9.64
C THR A 129 17.17 -10.11 -10.06
N LEU A 130 16.57 -8.92 -9.94
CA LEU A 130 15.35 -8.60 -10.66
C LEU A 130 15.67 -8.53 -12.15
N LYS A 131 14.99 -9.35 -12.95
CA LYS A 131 15.14 -9.33 -14.40
C LYS A 131 14.41 -8.11 -14.94
N ILE A 132 15.02 -7.42 -15.90
CA ILE A 132 14.31 -6.40 -16.67
C ILE A 132 13.33 -7.13 -17.61
N PRO A 133 12.05 -6.73 -17.67
CA PRO A 133 11.08 -7.24 -18.63
C PRO A 133 11.64 -7.29 -20.06
N GLN A 134 11.33 -8.34 -20.81
CA GLN A 134 11.96 -8.57 -22.12
C GLN A 134 11.68 -7.41 -23.09
N ASN A 135 10.45 -6.91 -23.12
CA ASN A 135 10.03 -5.75 -23.90
C ASN A 135 10.89 -4.49 -23.63
N PHE A 136 11.33 -4.26 -22.39
CA PHE A 136 12.21 -3.15 -22.04
C PHE A 136 13.69 -3.45 -22.25
N ASN A 137 14.09 -4.72 -22.13
CA ASN A 137 15.49 -5.11 -22.33
C ASN A 137 15.92 -4.94 -23.80
N GLU A 138 15.00 -5.06 -24.75
CA GLU A 138 15.28 -4.89 -26.18
C GLU A 138 15.37 -3.42 -26.59
N THR A 139 14.54 -2.53 -26.02
CA THR A 139 14.39 -1.13 -26.47
C THR A 139 14.93 -0.07 -25.51
N HIS A 140 15.04 -0.38 -24.21
CA HIS A 140 15.28 0.62 -23.16
C HIS A 140 16.38 0.24 -22.15
N LYS A 141 17.09 -0.87 -22.36
CA LYS A 141 18.15 -1.35 -21.46
C LYS A 141 19.20 -0.30 -21.13
N GLU A 142 19.66 0.48 -22.12
CA GLU A 142 20.63 1.54 -21.90
C GLU A 142 20.06 2.69 -21.08
N SER A 143 18.80 3.08 -21.35
CA SER A 143 18.11 4.12 -20.59
C SER A 143 17.91 3.73 -19.12
N ILE A 144 17.49 2.48 -18.87
CA ILE A 144 17.37 1.94 -17.50
C ILE A 144 18.75 1.94 -16.83
N SER A 145 19.78 1.44 -17.52
CA SER A 145 21.13 1.34 -16.96
C SER A 145 21.72 2.72 -16.64
N LYS A 146 21.58 3.70 -17.55
CA LYS A 146 21.98 5.10 -17.35
C LYS A 146 21.26 5.69 -16.14
N LEU A 147 19.95 5.50 -16.05
CA LEU A 147 19.15 6.00 -14.92
C LEU A 147 19.64 5.39 -13.59
N LEU A 148 19.79 4.07 -13.51
CA LEU A 148 20.25 3.37 -12.30
C LEU A 148 21.68 3.74 -11.86
N ASN A 149 22.55 4.04 -12.83
CA ASN A 149 23.90 4.54 -12.58
C ASN A 149 23.86 5.98 -12.04
N ASN A 150 23.06 6.86 -12.63
CA ASN A 150 22.87 8.21 -12.07
C ASN A 150 22.33 8.17 -10.63
N PHE A 151 21.55 7.13 -10.30
CA PHE A 151 21.07 6.86 -8.96
C PHE A 151 22.09 6.27 -7.98
N SER A 152 23.26 5.78 -8.42
CA SER A 152 24.24 5.19 -7.49
C SER A 152 24.72 6.16 -6.41
N ASN A 153 24.57 7.45 -6.66
CA ASN A 153 25.06 8.52 -5.81
C ASN A 153 24.05 8.93 -4.72
N TYR A 154 22.81 8.40 -4.74
CA TYR A 154 21.77 8.79 -3.80
C TYR A 154 21.40 7.62 -2.86
N GLU A 155 21.36 7.91 -1.56
CA GLU A 155 20.93 6.93 -0.57
C GLU A 155 19.40 6.80 -0.55
N ILE A 156 18.94 5.57 -0.77
CA ILE A 156 17.52 5.19 -0.67
C ILE A 156 17.28 4.64 0.75
N ASP A 157 16.82 5.52 1.64
CA ASP A 157 16.32 5.13 2.95
C ASP A 157 14.94 4.46 2.85
N SER A 158 14.47 3.91 3.97
CA SER A 158 13.20 3.17 4.04
C SER A 158 11.96 4.02 3.74
N LYS A 159 12.00 5.35 3.95
CA LYS A 159 10.91 6.27 3.62
C LYS A 159 10.89 6.57 2.13
N LYS A 160 12.06 6.82 1.52
CA LYS A 160 12.19 6.96 0.06
C LYS A 160 11.73 5.70 -0.65
N GLN A 161 12.12 4.53 -0.13
CA GLN A 161 11.67 3.23 -0.65
C GLN A 161 10.14 3.11 -0.62
N ALA A 162 9.48 3.44 0.50
CA ALA A 162 8.02 3.42 0.59
C ALA A 162 7.36 4.35 -0.43
N ASN A 163 7.91 5.56 -0.63
CA ASN A 163 7.38 6.51 -1.61
C ASN A 163 7.58 6.05 -3.05
N LEU A 164 8.73 5.43 -3.40
CA LEU A 164 8.93 4.82 -4.71
C LEU A 164 7.89 3.72 -5.01
N PHE A 165 7.58 2.87 -4.02
CA PHE A 165 6.50 1.89 -4.16
C PHE A 165 5.13 2.57 -4.31
N LYS A 166 4.84 3.66 -3.57
CA LYS A 166 3.56 4.39 -3.69
C LYS A 166 3.40 5.01 -5.06
N THR A 167 4.45 5.65 -5.59
CA THR A 167 4.43 6.21 -6.93
C THR A 167 4.18 5.12 -7.95
N THR A 168 4.87 3.98 -7.85
CA THR A 168 4.66 2.84 -8.76
C THR A 168 3.23 2.30 -8.68
N LEU A 169 2.68 2.13 -7.47
CA LEU A 169 1.31 1.67 -7.24
C LEU A 169 0.27 2.62 -7.86
N PHE A 170 0.48 3.93 -7.73
CA PHE A 170 -0.36 4.94 -8.38
C PHE A 170 -0.34 4.78 -9.90
N CYS A 171 0.84 4.60 -10.49
CA CYS A 171 0.98 4.42 -11.94
C CYS A 171 0.22 3.18 -12.42
N MET A 172 0.32 2.07 -11.69
CA MET A 172 -0.40 0.85 -12.04
C MET A 172 -1.91 1.01 -11.99
N LYS A 173 -2.43 1.76 -11.00
CA LYS A 173 -3.87 2.05 -10.85
C LYS A 173 -4.41 2.85 -12.02
N GLU A 174 -3.76 3.96 -12.33
CA GLU A 174 -4.31 4.95 -13.26
C GLU A 174 -4.02 4.61 -14.71
N LEU A 175 -2.86 4.01 -15.00
CA LEU A 175 -2.40 3.78 -16.38
C LEU A 175 -2.69 2.36 -16.89
N MET A 176 -3.32 1.51 -16.07
CA MET A 176 -3.63 0.10 -16.40
C MET A 176 -2.47 -0.59 -17.14
N LEU A 177 -1.29 -0.61 -16.51
CA LEU A 177 -0.03 -1.03 -17.13
C LEU A 177 0.06 -2.56 -17.36
N LEU A 178 -0.88 -3.14 -18.12
CA LEU A 178 -1.03 -4.58 -18.35
C LEU A 178 0.28 -5.26 -18.82
N ASP A 179 1.11 -4.56 -19.58
CA ASP A 179 2.36 -5.09 -20.15
C ASP A 179 3.47 -5.34 -19.12
N ILE A 180 3.40 -4.71 -17.94
CA ILE A 180 4.37 -4.93 -16.84
C ILE A 180 3.72 -5.62 -15.64
N THR A 181 2.39 -5.72 -15.63
CA THR A 181 1.60 -6.36 -14.59
C THR A 181 2.16 -7.75 -14.30
N LYS A 182 2.33 -8.61 -15.32
CA LYS A 182 2.86 -9.96 -15.12
C LYS A 182 4.30 -10.00 -14.56
N ASP A 183 5.19 -9.13 -15.03
CA ASP A 183 6.56 -9.08 -14.48
C ASP A 183 6.57 -8.58 -13.03
N ILE A 184 5.69 -7.65 -12.68
CA ILE A 184 5.53 -7.18 -11.30
C ILE A 184 5.01 -8.32 -10.43
N GLU A 185 3.96 -9.00 -10.88
CA GLU A 185 3.35 -10.18 -10.26
C GLU A 185 4.39 -11.25 -9.95
N ASP A 186 5.19 -11.62 -10.96
CA ASP A 186 6.21 -12.66 -10.86
C ASP A 186 7.27 -12.35 -9.78
N ASN A 187 7.46 -11.06 -9.46
CA ASN A 187 8.47 -10.55 -8.54
C ASN A 187 7.91 -9.96 -7.23
N LEU A 188 6.61 -10.03 -6.97
CA LEU A 188 5.99 -9.44 -5.77
C LEU A 188 6.60 -9.89 -4.45
N SER A 189 6.94 -11.17 -4.33
CA SER A 189 7.56 -11.71 -3.12
C SER A 189 8.95 -11.12 -2.86
N LEU A 190 9.70 -10.81 -3.93
CA LEU A 190 10.98 -10.11 -3.84
C LEU A 190 10.77 -8.66 -3.41
N PHE A 191 9.78 -7.96 -3.98
CA PHE A 191 9.43 -6.60 -3.55
C PHE A 191 9.06 -6.56 -2.05
N PHE A 192 8.29 -7.55 -1.59
CA PHE A 192 7.88 -7.62 -0.19
C PHE A 192 9.05 -7.90 0.74
N LYS A 193 9.95 -8.82 0.37
CA LYS A 193 11.17 -9.11 1.15
C LYS A 193 12.16 -7.95 1.13
N ALA A 194 12.18 -7.18 0.05
CA ALA A 194 13.05 -6.02 -0.11
C ALA A 194 12.57 -4.80 0.68
N ALA A 195 11.27 -4.69 0.95
CA ALA A 195 10.70 -3.60 1.72
C ALA A 195 11.23 -3.60 3.18
N GLU A 196 11.95 -2.54 3.55
CA GLU A 196 12.61 -2.44 4.85
C GLU A 196 11.65 -1.99 5.97
N SER A 197 10.67 -1.14 5.64
CA SER A 197 9.67 -0.62 6.58
C SER A 197 8.32 -1.31 6.45
N ASP A 198 7.53 -1.32 7.54
CA ASP A 198 6.13 -1.80 7.51
C ASP A 198 5.26 -0.98 6.57
N GLU A 199 5.53 0.33 6.43
CA GLU A 199 4.88 1.19 5.46
C GLU A 199 5.16 0.72 4.02
N ALA A 200 6.42 0.47 3.66
CA ALA A 200 6.78 -0.05 2.35
C ALA A 200 6.13 -1.42 2.10
N LYS A 201 6.12 -2.31 3.10
CA LYS A 201 5.44 -3.62 3.00
C LYS A 201 3.94 -3.49 2.80
N LEU A 202 3.28 -2.57 3.50
CA LEU A 202 1.85 -2.28 3.31
C LEU A 202 1.54 -1.76 1.91
N VAL A 203 2.43 -0.94 1.34
CA VAL A 203 2.29 -0.48 -0.04
C VAL A 203 2.52 -1.62 -1.02
N VAL A 204 3.55 -2.45 -0.79
CA VAL A 204 3.81 -3.62 -1.64
C VAL A 204 2.64 -4.59 -1.62
N LEU A 205 2.07 -4.80 -0.44
CA LEU A 205 0.84 -5.54 -0.28
C LEU A 205 -0.24 -4.99 -1.21
N LYS A 206 -0.48 -3.68 -1.31
CA LYS A 206 -1.52 -3.15 -2.21
C LYS A 206 -1.32 -3.49 -3.68
N PHE A 207 -0.11 -3.85 -4.13
CA PHE A 207 0.05 -4.39 -5.49
C PHE A 207 -0.70 -5.70 -5.69
N PHE A 208 -0.85 -6.53 -4.66
CA PHE A 208 -1.58 -7.79 -4.77
C PHE A 208 -3.06 -7.62 -5.13
N GLU A 209 -3.65 -6.44 -4.87
CA GLU A 209 -5.03 -6.13 -5.26
C GLU A 209 -5.21 -6.08 -6.78
N PHE A 210 -4.12 -5.98 -7.56
CA PHE A 210 -4.13 -6.03 -9.03
C PHE A 210 -4.08 -7.45 -9.57
N PHE A 211 -3.70 -8.43 -8.75
CA PHE A 211 -3.30 -9.77 -9.19
C PHE A 211 -4.18 -10.84 -8.56
N ASN A 212 -5.49 -10.70 -8.72
CA ASN A 212 -6.49 -11.54 -8.04
C ASN A 212 -6.36 -13.05 -8.30
N ASP A 213 -5.55 -13.47 -9.28
CA ASP A 213 -5.52 -14.84 -9.80
C ASP A 213 -4.25 -15.63 -9.44
N ASN A 214 -3.30 -15.08 -8.67
CA ASN A 214 -2.01 -15.75 -8.43
C ASN A 214 -1.83 -16.30 -7.00
N GLU A 215 -2.38 -17.50 -6.84
CA GLU A 215 -2.55 -18.26 -5.59
C GLU A 215 -1.22 -18.46 -4.82
N LYS A 216 -0.11 -18.70 -5.54
CA LYS A 216 1.18 -19.07 -4.93
C LYS A 216 1.81 -17.95 -4.08
N TYR A 217 1.58 -16.69 -4.43
CA TYR A 217 2.26 -15.57 -3.79
C TYR A 217 1.62 -15.18 -2.44
N HIS A 218 0.32 -15.40 -2.28
CA HIS A 218 -0.39 -15.13 -1.03
C HIS A 218 0.09 -16.05 0.11
N LEU A 219 0.39 -17.31 -0.20
CA LEU A 219 0.97 -18.29 0.73
C LEU A 219 2.38 -17.91 1.19
N ASP A 220 3.24 -17.47 0.27
CA ASP A 220 4.61 -17.05 0.61
C ASP A 220 4.61 -15.81 1.53
N LEU A 221 3.74 -14.84 1.26
CA LEU A 221 3.54 -13.67 2.13
C LEU A 221 3.07 -14.07 3.52
N PHE A 222 2.12 -15.01 3.59
CA PHE A 222 1.62 -15.52 4.85
C PHE A 222 2.77 -16.11 5.69
N HIS A 223 3.59 -16.98 5.10
CA HIS A 223 4.70 -17.63 5.80
C HIS A 223 5.72 -16.63 6.34
N LEU A 224 5.89 -15.48 5.67
CA LEU A 224 6.81 -14.43 6.09
C LEU A 224 6.31 -13.64 7.31
N ILE A 225 5.00 -13.64 7.58
CA ILE A 225 4.38 -12.70 8.53
C ILE A 225 3.82 -13.42 9.76
N VAL A 226 3.19 -14.58 9.59
CA VAL A 226 2.46 -15.25 10.68
C VAL A 226 3.36 -16.11 11.56
N ASN A 227 4.55 -16.50 11.07
CA ASN A 227 5.57 -17.15 11.90
C ASN A 227 6.12 -16.23 13.01
N LYS A 228 5.82 -14.93 12.99
CA LYS A 228 6.16 -14.02 14.09
C LYS A 228 5.05 -14.07 15.15
N LYS A 229 5.28 -14.86 16.20
CA LYS A 229 4.41 -14.88 17.39
C LYS A 229 4.50 -13.54 18.12
N GLU A 230 3.58 -12.64 17.82
CA GLU A 230 3.45 -11.36 18.52
C GLU A 230 2.08 -11.27 19.21
N TRP A 231 2.11 -10.93 20.50
CA TRP A 231 0.98 -10.62 21.37
C TRP A 231 0.01 -9.51 20.88
N ARG A 232 0.41 -8.70 19.91
CA ARG A 232 -0.45 -7.69 19.26
C ARG A 232 -0.17 -7.66 17.77
N PHE A 233 -1.23 -7.77 16.96
CA PHE A 233 -1.09 -7.65 15.51
C PHE A 233 -0.81 -6.21 15.08
N SER A 234 0.27 -6.03 14.33
CA SER A 234 0.54 -4.79 13.60
C SER A 234 -0.47 -4.60 12.46
N GLN A 235 -0.58 -3.37 11.96
CA GLN A 235 -1.42 -3.08 10.80
C GLN A 235 -1.04 -3.92 9.58
N LEU A 236 0.24 -4.26 9.44
CA LEU A 236 0.75 -5.13 8.38
C LEU A 236 0.19 -6.55 8.52
N GLN A 237 0.25 -7.12 9.72
CA GLN A 237 -0.31 -8.43 10.01
C GLN A 237 -1.82 -8.46 9.76
N ILE A 238 -2.56 -7.48 10.29
CA ILE A 238 -4.01 -7.34 10.06
C ILE A 238 -4.33 -7.30 8.56
N SER A 239 -3.58 -6.51 7.78
CA SER A 239 -3.82 -6.37 6.34
C SER A 239 -3.56 -7.66 5.57
N VAL A 240 -2.59 -8.47 6.01
CA VAL A 240 -2.35 -9.80 5.41
C VAL A 240 -3.44 -10.78 5.78
N PHE A 241 -3.82 -10.84 7.05
CA PHE A 241 -4.95 -11.67 7.48
C PHE A 241 -6.22 -11.30 6.72
N ALA A 242 -6.50 -10.01 6.52
CA ALA A 242 -7.70 -9.53 5.80
C ALA A 242 -7.79 -10.14 4.40
N ARG A 243 -6.67 -10.30 3.72
CA ARG A 243 -6.63 -10.87 2.37
C ARG A 243 -6.79 -12.37 2.37
N ILE A 244 -6.16 -13.04 3.33
CA ILE A 244 -6.33 -14.48 3.49
C ILE A 244 -7.79 -14.81 3.77
N SER A 245 -8.46 -14.03 4.62
CA SER A 245 -9.88 -14.19 4.89
C SER A 245 -10.75 -14.11 3.63
N LEU A 246 -10.31 -13.46 2.56
CA LEU A 246 -11.02 -13.42 1.27
C LEU A 246 -10.64 -14.61 0.35
N LYS A 247 -9.50 -15.26 0.60
CA LYS A 247 -8.92 -16.32 -0.24
C LYS A 247 -8.69 -17.62 0.55
N VAL A 248 -9.62 -17.93 1.45
CA VAL A 248 -9.49 -19.05 2.42
C VAL A 248 -9.39 -20.42 1.74
N PHE A 249 -9.77 -20.55 0.47
CA PHE A 249 -9.68 -21.82 -0.26
C PHE A 249 -8.25 -22.20 -0.66
N GLU A 250 -7.31 -21.26 -0.56
CA GLU A 250 -5.93 -21.42 -1.03
C GLU A 250 -4.93 -21.63 0.12
N ILE A 251 -5.38 -21.62 1.38
CA ILE A 251 -4.49 -21.74 2.54
C ILE A 251 -4.26 -23.19 2.98
N ASP A 252 -3.02 -23.46 3.38
CA ASP A 252 -2.60 -24.71 4.03
C ASP A 252 -3.32 -24.89 5.39
N GLU A 253 -3.64 -26.13 5.74
CA GLU A 253 -4.36 -26.46 6.97
C GLU A 253 -3.64 -25.96 8.23
N LYS A 254 -2.31 -26.00 8.27
CA LYS A 254 -1.52 -25.49 9.39
C LYS A 254 -1.74 -23.98 9.59
N ILE A 255 -1.87 -23.24 8.50
CA ILE A 255 -2.10 -21.79 8.50
C ILE A 255 -3.46 -21.48 9.10
N ALA A 256 -4.48 -22.19 8.60
CA ALA A 256 -5.83 -22.09 9.14
C ALA A 256 -5.84 -22.43 10.64
N ASP A 257 -5.07 -23.45 11.05
CA ASP A 257 -4.98 -23.86 12.45
C ASP A 257 -4.34 -22.78 13.34
N ASP A 258 -3.22 -22.21 12.88
CA ASP A 258 -2.52 -21.13 13.57
C ASP A 258 -3.42 -19.90 13.72
N HIS A 259 -4.19 -19.51 12.69
CA HIS A 259 -5.17 -18.43 12.78
C HIS A 259 -6.24 -18.68 13.85
N LEU A 260 -6.80 -19.90 13.90
CA LEU A 260 -7.80 -20.28 14.89
C LEU A 260 -7.21 -20.18 16.31
N ASN A 261 -6.00 -20.70 16.52
CA ASN A 261 -5.32 -20.68 17.82
C ASN A 261 -5.06 -19.24 18.27
N ILE A 262 -4.55 -18.40 17.37
CA ILE A 262 -4.33 -16.97 17.62
C ILE A 262 -5.60 -16.26 18.10
N PHE A 263 -6.73 -16.46 17.44
CA PHE A 263 -7.98 -15.81 17.83
C PHE A 263 -8.42 -16.25 19.23
N MET A 264 -8.25 -17.54 19.55
CA MET A 264 -8.60 -18.05 20.86
C MET A 264 -7.73 -17.47 21.98
N GLU A 265 -6.47 -17.11 21.68
CA GLU A 265 -5.53 -16.51 22.62
C GLU A 265 -5.63 -14.97 22.70
N THR A 266 -6.13 -14.31 21.67
CA THR A 266 -6.14 -12.84 21.57
C THR A 266 -7.36 -12.21 22.27
N ASN A 267 -7.12 -11.24 23.15
CA ASN A 267 -8.19 -10.60 23.95
C ASN A 267 -8.56 -9.17 23.53
N SER A 268 -7.84 -8.52 22.60
CA SER A 268 -7.90 -7.05 22.51
C SER A 268 -7.80 -6.39 21.12
N ASN A 269 -7.68 -7.13 20.01
CA ASN A 269 -7.54 -6.51 18.69
C ASN A 269 -8.83 -6.59 17.85
N THR A 270 -9.65 -5.52 17.91
CA THR A 270 -10.93 -5.39 17.17
C THR A 270 -10.76 -5.59 15.66
N PHE A 271 -9.72 -5.02 15.05
CA PHE A 271 -9.52 -5.13 13.60
C PHE A 271 -9.18 -6.55 13.17
N TYR A 272 -8.33 -7.24 13.94
CA TYR A 272 -8.07 -8.66 13.72
C TYR A 272 -9.35 -9.50 13.87
N ASN A 273 -10.20 -9.21 14.86
CA ASN A 273 -11.43 -9.96 15.06
C ASN A 273 -12.44 -9.78 13.91
N ILE A 274 -12.52 -8.58 13.29
CA ILE A 274 -13.32 -8.35 12.06
C ILE A 274 -12.81 -9.27 10.95
N VAL A 275 -11.51 -9.25 10.72
CA VAL A 275 -10.84 -10.06 9.70
C VAL A 275 -11.03 -11.56 9.94
N PHE A 276 -10.92 -12.00 11.19
CA PHE A 276 -11.12 -13.39 11.59
C PHE A 276 -12.57 -13.85 11.41
N THR A 277 -13.53 -12.98 11.65
CA THR A 277 -14.95 -13.28 11.42
C THR A 277 -15.21 -13.58 9.94
N GLU A 278 -14.60 -12.81 9.04
CA GLU A 278 -14.67 -13.06 7.60
C GLU A 278 -13.93 -14.36 7.21
N PHE A 279 -12.79 -14.66 7.85
CA PHE A 279 -12.09 -15.93 7.69
C PHE A 279 -12.99 -17.12 8.03
N VAL A 280 -13.73 -17.06 9.16
CA VAL A 280 -14.64 -18.14 9.54
C VAL A 280 -15.73 -18.31 8.50
N LYS A 281 -16.41 -17.22 8.13
CA LYS A 281 -17.49 -17.22 7.13
C LYS A 281 -17.04 -17.88 5.82
N ASN A 282 -15.90 -17.46 5.29
CA ASN A 282 -15.39 -18.00 4.02
C ASN A 282 -14.83 -19.43 4.20
N GLY A 283 -14.19 -19.71 5.33
CA GLY A 283 -13.66 -21.05 5.67
C GLY A 283 -14.72 -22.13 5.79
N LEU A 284 -15.96 -21.80 6.16
CA LEU A 284 -17.08 -22.75 6.21
C LEU A 284 -17.46 -23.31 4.84
N THR A 285 -17.05 -22.68 3.74
CA THR A 285 -17.29 -23.17 2.37
C THR A 285 -16.30 -24.26 1.96
N ILE A 286 -15.18 -24.41 2.67
CA ILE A 286 -14.10 -25.35 2.34
C ILE A 286 -14.14 -26.53 3.31
N PRO A 287 -14.36 -27.77 2.84
CA PRO A 287 -14.65 -28.92 3.72
C PRO A 287 -13.63 -29.13 4.86
N LYS A 288 -12.33 -29.07 4.54
CA LYS A 288 -11.24 -29.27 5.51
C LYS A 288 -11.21 -28.20 6.59
N ILE A 289 -11.30 -26.93 6.19
CA ILE A 289 -11.28 -25.78 7.11
C ILE A 289 -12.57 -25.72 7.92
N LYS A 290 -13.72 -26.03 7.29
CA LYS A 290 -15.00 -26.19 7.97
C LYS A 290 -14.90 -27.20 9.11
N GLU A 291 -14.34 -28.37 8.87
CA GLU A 291 -14.17 -29.39 9.92
C GLU A 291 -13.32 -28.86 11.09
N MET A 292 -12.21 -28.19 10.79
CA MET A 292 -11.37 -27.57 11.82
C MET A 292 -12.10 -26.51 12.64
N ILE A 293 -12.82 -25.61 11.97
CA ILE A 293 -13.64 -24.56 12.59
C ILE A 293 -14.66 -25.20 13.55
N LEU A 294 -15.44 -26.16 13.05
CA LEU A 294 -16.51 -26.81 13.83
C LEU A 294 -15.95 -27.68 14.97
N LYS A 295 -14.71 -28.16 14.87
CA LYS A 295 -14.04 -28.90 15.94
C LYS A 295 -13.53 -27.99 17.06
N LYS A 296 -12.96 -26.81 16.74
CA LYS A 296 -12.27 -25.94 17.71
C LYS A 296 -13.17 -24.86 18.29
N LEU A 297 -13.82 -24.07 17.44
CA LEU A 297 -14.47 -22.84 17.87
C LEU A 297 -15.65 -23.03 18.83
N PRO A 298 -16.58 -24.00 18.65
CA PRO A 298 -17.80 -24.05 19.45
C PRO A 298 -17.56 -24.11 20.96
N ASN A 299 -16.55 -24.90 21.38
CA ASN A 299 -16.20 -25.03 22.79
C ASN A 299 -15.59 -23.76 23.37
N PHE A 300 -14.78 -23.05 22.59
CA PHE A 300 -14.20 -21.77 22.96
C PHE A 300 -15.27 -20.69 23.08
N LEU A 301 -16.12 -20.54 22.06
CA LEU A 301 -17.20 -19.55 22.03
C LEU A 301 -18.19 -19.78 23.18
N ALA A 302 -18.54 -21.03 23.49
CA ALA A 302 -19.43 -21.35 24.61
C ALA A 302 -18.83 -21.05 25.99
N ASN A 303 -17.50 -21.03 26.12
CA ASN A 303 -16.81 -20.68 27.37
C ASN A 303 -16.66 -19.17 27.52
N GLU A 304 -16.18 -18.50 26.48
CA GLU A 304 -15.90 -17.07 26.49
C GLU A 304 -17.19 -16.24 26.38
N GLY A 305 -18.17 -16.72 25.63
CA GLY A 305 -19.44 -16.05 25.33
C GLY A 305 -20.45 -15.99 26.47
N LYS A 306 -20.13 -16.51 27.66
CA LYS A 306 -21.02 -16.50 28.82
C LYS A 306 -21.38 -15.09 29.24
N VAL A 307 -22.63 -14.90 29.69
CA VAL A 307 -23.16 -13.60 30.17
C VAL A 307 -22.24 -12.93 31.21
N GLU A 308 -21.63 -13.71 32.09
CA GLU A 308 -20.69 -13.26 33.13
C GLU A 308 -19.46 -12.53 32.55
N ASN A 309 -19.05 -12.86 31.33
CA ASN A 309 -17.88 -12.29 30.66
C ASN A 309 -18.21 -11.02 29.87
N TRP A 310 -19.49 -10.70 29.64
CA TRP A 310 -19.89 -9.61 28.74
C TRP A 310 -19.41 -8.25 29.20
N LYS A 311 -19.44 -8.00 30.51
CA LYS A 311 -18.94 -6.75 31.09
C LYS A 311 -17.42 -6.63 31.02
N LYS A 312 -16.70 -7.76 30.95
CA LYS A 312 -15.23 -7.79 30.95
C LYS A 312 -14.64 -7.58 29.56
N ASN A 313 -15.33 -8.03 28.50
CA ASN A 313 -14.80 -7.94 27.15
C ASN A 313 -15.91 -7.83 26.08
N SER A 314 -16.74 -6.78 26.18
CA SER A 314 -17.91 -6.58 25.31
C SER A 314 -17.58 -6.60 23.81
N SER A 315 -16.45 -6.02 23.41
CA SER A 315 -15.98 -6.05 22.01
C SER A 315 -15.74 -7.48 21.52
N LYS A 316 -15.03 -8.31 22.29
CA LYS A 316 -14.79 -9.73 21.94
C LYS A 316 -16.09 -10.52 21.92
N ILE A 317 -17.03 -10.24 22.83
CA ILE A 317 -18.35 -10.88 22.84
C ILE A 317 -19.11 -10.61 21.55
N GLY A 318 -19.12 -9.37 21.05
CA GLY A 318 -19.75 -9.04 19.77
C GLY A 318 -19.28 -9.95 18.64
N PHE A 319 -17.95 -10.12 18.50
CA PHE A 319 -17.37 -11.02 17.50
C PHE A 319 -17.69 -12.50 17.75
N ILE A 320 -17.68 -12.94 19.02
CA ILE A 320 -18.09 -14.30 19.38
C ILE A 320 -19.51 -14.59 18.90
N MET A 321 -20.44 -13.65 19.09
CA MET A 321 -21.83 -13.79 18.66
C MET A 321 -21.96 -13.77 17.14
N MET A 322 -21.22 -12.91 16.43
CA MET A 322 -21.15 -12.92 14.96
C MET A 322 -20.63 -14.25 14.42
N ILE A 323 -19.60 -14.82 15.03
CA ILE A 323 -19.07 -16.13 14.65
C ILE A 323 -20.11 -17.22 14.93
N ALA A 324 -20.81 -17.15 16.06
CA ALA A 324 -21.88 -18.07 16.41
C ALA A 324 -23.02 -18.05 15.37
N ASP A 325 -23.37 -16.88 14.82
CA ASP A 325 -24.37 -16.76 13.75
C ASP A 325 -24.05 -17.66 12.54
N TYR A 326 -22.77 -17.79 12.19
CA TYR A 326 -22.35 -18.61 11.04
C TYR A 326 -22.36 -20.12 11.31
N ILE A 327 -22.19 -20.56 12.56
CA ILE A 327 -22.00 -21.97 12.90
C ILE A 327 -23.11 -22.60 13.75
N LYS A 328 -24.07 -21.80 14.23
CA LYS A 328 -25.12 -22.26 15.17
C LYS A 328 -25.87 -23.50 14.71
N ASP A 329 -26.21 -23.57 13.42
CA ASP A 329 -27.00 -24.67 12.85
C ASP A 329 -26.14 -25.87 12.43
N LEU A 330 -24.81 -25.71 12.46
CA LEU A 330 -23.84 -26.71 12.03
C LEU A 330 -23.32 -27.58 13.18
N VAL A 331 -23.57 -27.19 14.44
CA VAL A 331 -23.03 -27.84 15.64
C VAL A 331 -24.17 -28.29 16.54
N LYS A 332 -24.16 -29.56 16.97
CA LYS A 332 -25.22 -30.15 17.81
C LYS A 332 -24.68 -30.82 19.06
N THR A 333 -23.85 -30.12 19.82
CA THR A 333 -23.32 -30.64 21.10
C THR A 333 -24.13 -30.08 22.28
N PRO A 334 -24.26 -30.82 23.41
CA PRO A 334 -25.04 -30.34 24.57
C PRO A 334 -24.56 -28.98 25.09
N LYS A 335 -23.23 -28.79 25.17
CA LYS A 335 -22.61 -27.54 25.62
C LYS A 335 -22.92 -26.38 24.67
N TRP A 336 -22.85 -26.62 23.36
CA TRP A 336 -23.18 -25.61 22.35
C TRP A 336 -24.65 -25.22 22.40
N ASN A 337 -25.54 -26.21 22.46
CA ASN A 337 -26.99 -25.97 22.54
C ASN A 337 -27.36 -25.14 23.78
N ASN A 338 -26.74 -25.43 24.93
CA ASN A 338 -26.94 -24.62 26.13
C ASN A 338 -26.44 -23.18 25.95
N PHE A 339 -25.27 -22.98 25.33
CA PHE A 339 -24.78 -21.64 25.01
C PHE A 339 -25.74 -20.88 24.09
N ILE A 340 -26.26 -21.54 23.05
CA ILE A 340 -27.24 -20.96 22.11
C ILE A 340 -28.51 -20.51 22.85
N GLN A 341 -29.10 -21.40 23.65
CA GLN A 341 -30.35 -21.13 24.36
C GLN A 341 -30.22 -20.07 25.46
N THR A 342 -29.05 -19.91 26.06
CA THR A 342 -28.85 -19.02 27.21
C THR A 342 -28.19 -17.71 26.84
N SER A 343 -26.92 -17.74 26.45
CA SER A 343 -26.11 -16.54 26.28
C SER A 343 -26.39 -15.88 24.92
N TYR A 344 -26.38 -16.66 23.84
CA TYR A 344 -26.61 -16.15 22.50
C TYR A 344 -28.03 -15.58 22.32
N SER A 345 -29.09 -16.29 22.73
CA SER A 345 -30.46 -15.78 22.66
C SER A 345 -30.62 -14.45 23.41
N LYS A 346 -30.09 -14.37 24.63
CA LYS A 346 -30.13 -13.15 25.44
C LYS A 346 -29.39 -11.98 24.79
N TRP A 347 -28.30 -12.23 24.08
CA TRP A 347 -27.56 -11.20 23.36
C TRP A 347 -28.43 -10.58 22.25
N HIS A 348 -29.09 -11.44 21.46
CA HIS A 348 -29.95 -11.01 20.36
C HIS A 348 -31.24 -10.32 20.84
N GLU A 349 -31.78 -10.70 21.99
CA GLU A 349 -32.88 -9.97 22.63
C GLU A 349 -32.48 -8.52 22.95
N ILE A 350 -31.28 -8.31 23.50
CA ILE A 350 -30.75 -6.98 23.83
C ILE A 350 -30.46 -6.16 22.57
N ASP A 351 -29.85 -6.77 21.56
CA ASP A 351 -29.51 -6.08 20.29
C ASP A 351 -30.78 -5.63 19.54
N ASN A 352 -31.80 -6.49 19.46
CA ASN A 352 -33.09 -6.16 18.86
C ASN A 352 -33.82 -5.05 19.64
N HIS A 353 -33.73 -5.03 20.97
CA HIS A 353 -34.30 -3.96 21.78
C HIS A 353 -33.59 -2.61 21.56
N ASN A 354 -32.28 -2.62 21.34
CA ASN A 354 -31.49 -1.42 21.08
C ASN A 354 -31.72 -0.86 19.68
N LYS A 355 -31.84 -1.73 18.66
CA LYS A 355 -32.19 -1.31 17.29
C LYS A 355 -33.55 -0.59 17.26
N ASN A 356 -34.56 -1.13 17.95
CA ASN A 356 -35.90 -0.53 17.99
C ASN A 356 -35.96 0.83 18.72
N LYS A 357 -34.97 1.16 19.56
CA LYS A 357 -34.88 2.47 20.24
C LYS A 357 -34.18 3.56 19.43
N VAL A 358 -33.39 3.19 18.42
CA VAL A 358 -32.69 4.17 17.55
C VAL A 358 -33.60 4.66 16.42
N PHE A 359 -34.68 3.93 16.13
CA PHE A 359 -35.69 4.28 15.11
C PHE A 359 -37.01 4.82 15.71
N GLN A 360 -37.00 5.20 17.00
CA GLN A 360 -38.04 5.98 17.67
C GLN A 360 -37.44 7.33 18.06
#